data_AF-A0A529AF14-F1
#
_entry.id   AF-A0A529AF14-F1
#
_cell.length_a   1.000
_cell.length_b   1.000
_cell.length_c   1.000
_cell.angle_alpha   90.00
_cell.angle_beta   90.00
_cell.angle_gamma   90.00
#
_symmetry.space_group_name_H-M   'P 1'
#
loop_
_entity.id
_entity.type
_entity.pdbx_description
1 polymer ?
#
loop_
_entity_poly.entity_id
_entity_poly.type
_entity_poly.pdbx_seq_one_letter_code
_entity_poly.pdbx_strand_id
1 'polypeptide(L)'
;MARRHAFLFALGLISAIGAGSASAQSAAEVNSNLDTLFGSHAPYQTFFDKLKKAVGSDDKATVAAMVDYPFQARIKGKAVKIKDQKQFLTDYDQIITQKVKGAVTKQTYATLFANWQGVSIGDGEIWFSGICSNEACKQQTVRITAIND
;
A
#
# COMPACT_ATOMS: atom_id res chain seq x y z
N MET A 1 -51.20 -42.43 -42.27
CA MET A 1 -50.70 -41.06 -42.62
C MET A 1 -50.40 -40.36 -41.30
N ALA A 2 -49.29 -39.72 -40.99
CA ALA A 2 -47.98 -39.43 -41.58
C ALA A 2 -47.04 -39.23 -40.35
N ARG A 3 -45.87 -39.89 -40.27
CA ARG A 3 -44.52 -39.29 -40.37
C ARG A 3 -44.33 -37.92 -39.67
N ARG A 4 -43.28 -37.59 -38.91
CA ARG A 4 -42.09 -38.25 -38.32
C ARG A 4 -41.18 -37.08 -37.83
N HIS A 5 -40.32 -37.36 -36.83
CA HIS A 5 -39.05 -36.65 -36.48
C HIS A 5 -39.16 -35.52 -35.42
N ALA A 6 -38.78 -35.75 -34.15
CA ALA A 6 -37.44 -35.98 -33.56
C ALA A 6 -36.57 -34.73 -33.55
N PHE A 7 -36.23 -34.21 -32.36
CA PHE A 7 -34.93 -33.58 -32.07
C PHE A 7 -34.68 -33.56 -30.56
N LEU A 8 -33.57 -34.18 -30.16
CA LEU A 8 -32.93 -34.07 -28.85
C LEU A 8 -32.37 -32.64 -28.70
N PHE A 9 -32.54 -32.01 -27.53
CA PHE A 9 -31.74 -30.86 -27.13
C PHE A 9 -31.21 -31.08 -25.71
N ALA A 10 -29.92 -31.40 -25.64
CA ALA A 10 -29.12 -31.33 -24.43
C ALA A 10 -28.91 -29.85 -24.10
N LEU A 11 -29.35 -29.41 -22.92
CA LEU A 11 -29.07 -28.07 -22.41
C LEU A 11 -27.97 -28.17 -21.35
N GLY A 12 -26.72 -28.02 -21.81
CA GLY A 12 -25.60 -27.75 -20.92
C GLY A 12 -25.73 -26.33 -20.37
N LEU A 13 -25.93 -26.20 -19.06
CA LEU A 13 -25.83 -24.94 -18.35
C LEU A 13 -24.34 -24.62 -18.12
N ILE A 14 -23.79 -23.78 -18.97
CA ILE A 14 -22.48 -23.15 -18.77
C ILE A 14 -22.67 -22.09 -17.68
N SER A 15 -22.28 -22.41 -16.45
CA SER A 15 -22.09 -21.40 -15.40
C SER A 15 -20.85 -20.58 -15.75
N ALA A 16 -21.04 -19.38 -16.29
CA ALA A 16 -19.99 -18.38 -16.42
C ALA A 16 -19.64 -17.87 -15.01
N ILE A 17 -18.49 -18.29 -14.50
CA ILE A 17 -17.85 -17.70 -13.32
C ILE A 17 -17.47 -16.27 -13.72
N GLY A 18 -18.23 -15.28 -13.22
CA GLY A 18 -17.87 -13.89 -13.36
C GLY A 18 -16.54 -13.63 -12.67
N ALA A 19 -15.49 -13.38 -13.46
CA ALA A 19 -14.27 -12.79 -12.97
C ALA A 19 -14.63 -11.42 -12.39
N GLY A 20 -14.58 -11.27 -11.07
CA GLY A 20 -14.75 -9.98 -10.42
C GLY A 20 -13.69 -9.02 -10.94
N SER A 21 -14.12 -8.04 -11.72
CA SER A 21 -13.28 -6.90 -12.08
C SER A 21 -12.81 -6.25 -10.78
N ALA A 22 -11.49 -6.26 -10.53
CA ALA A 22 -10.91 -5.37 -9.54
C ALA A 22 -11.27 -3.95 -9.97
N SER A 23 -12.29 -3.34 -9.37
CA SER A 23 -12.66 -1.97 -9.65
C SER A 23 -11.45 -1.11 -9.30
N ALA A 24 -10.95 -0.35 -10.28
CA ALA A 24 -10.00 0.70 -9.99
C ALA A 24 -10.69 1.66 -9.02
N GLN A 25 -10.30 1.61 -7.74
CA GLN A 25 -10.78 2.55 -6.74
C GLN A 25 -10.51 3.97 -7.25
N SER A 26 -11.50 4.84 -7.08
CA SER A 26 -11.36 6.26 -7.38
C SER A 26 -10.67 6.98 -6.21
N ALA A 27 -10.06 8.14 -6.49
CA ALA A 27 -9.48 8.97 -5.44
C ALA A 27 -10.53 9.38 -4.37
N ALA A 28 -11.80 9.55 -4.77
CA ALA A 28 -12.88 9.87 -3.83
C ALA A 28 -13.17 8.72 -2.85
N GLU A 29 -13.13 7.47 -3.31
CA GLU A 29 -13.30 6.29 -2.45
C GLU A 29 -12.14 6.15 -1.46
N VAL A 30 -10.90 6.36 -1.94
CA VAL A 30 -9.71 6.37 -1.06
C VAL A 30 -9.83 7.49 -0.01
N ASN A 31 -10.23 8.70 -0.41
CA ASN A 31 -10.45 9.80 0.52
C ASN A 31 -11.45 9.42 1.60
N SER A 32 -12.63 8.91 1.22
CA SER A 32 -13.67 8.51 2.16
C SER A 32 -13.21 7.41 3.12
N ASN A 33 -12.43 6.44 2.63
CA ASN A 33 -11.90 5.37 3.47
C ASN A 33 -10.90 5.92 4.48
N LEU A 34 -9.96 6.77 4.05
CA LEU A 34 -8.96 7.38 4.94
C LEU A 34 -9.59 8.35 5.94
N ASP A 35 -10.61 9.12 5.54
CA ASP A 35 -11.37 9.97 6.45
C ASP A 35 -12.08 9.14 7.52
N THR A 36 -12.61 7.97 7.16
CA THR A 36 -13.24 7.04 8.11
C THR A 36 -12.23 6.42 9.06
N LEU A 37 -11.07 5.99 8.55
CA LEU A 37 -10.06 5.29 9.34
C LEU A 37 -9.26 6.24 10.25
N PHE A 38 -8.96 7.45 9.76
CA PHE A 38 -7.96 8.33 10.35
C PHE A 38 -8.44 9.76 10.58
N GLY A 39 -9.71 10.07 10.26
CA GLY A 39 -10.31 11.39 10.43
C GLY A 39 -9.93 12.42 9.36
N SER A 40 -8.89 12.16 8.56
CA SER A 40 -8.51 12.99 7.41
C SER A 40 -7.60 12.25 6.43
N HIS A 41 -7.91 12.33 5.13
CA HIS A 41 -7.11 11.78 4.04
C HIS A 41 -5.94 12.68 3.63
N ALA A 42 -6.05 14.00 3.80
CA ALA A 42 -5.10 14.97 3.25
C ALA A 42 -3.65 14.79 3.74
N PRO A 43 -3.38 14.50 5.03
CA PRO A 43 -2.02 14.20 5.50
C PRO A 43 -1.42 12.95 4.84
N TYR A 44 -2.24 11.93 4.59
CA TYR A 44 -1.80 10.68 3.98
C TYR A 44 -1.51 10.83 2.49
N GLN A 45 -2.33 11.59 1.76
CA GLN A 45 -2.05 11.94 0.37
C GLN A 45 -0.74 12.73 0.25
N THR A 46 -0.58 13.78 1.07
CA THR A 46 0.63 14.60 1.10
C THR A 46 1.87 13.77 1.41
N PHE A 47 1.76 12.85 2.38
CA PHE A 47 2.84 11.94 2.73
C PHE A 47 3.19 10.99 1.58
N PHE A 48 2.17 10.38 0.95
CA PHE A 48 2.36 9.47 -0.18
C PHE A 48 3.06 10.16 -1.35
N ASP A 49 2.61 11.35 -1.74
CA ASP A 49 3.19 12.10 -2.86
C ASP A 49 4.66 12.46 -2.59
N LYS A 50 4.96 12.88 -1.35
CA LYS A 50 6.33 13.16 -0.90
C LYS A 50 7.21 11.90 -0.92
N LEU A 51 6.69 10.79 -0.40
CA LEU A 51 7.41 9.52 -0.37
C LEU A 51 7.73 9.03 -1.78
N LYS A 52 6.71 9.03 -2.64
CA LYS A 52 6.84 8.61 -4.04
C LYS A 52 7.87 9.44 -4.79
N LYS A 53 7.85 10.76 -4.61
CA LYS A 53 8.86 11.66 -5.18
C LYS A 53 10.26 11.35 -4.66
N ALA A 54 10.44 11.27 -3.35
CA ALA A 54 11.75 11.07 -2.73
C ALA A 54 12.38 9.72 -3.12
N VAL A 55 11.60 8.64 -3.12
CA VAL A 55 12.05 7.32 -3.58
C VAL A 55 12.34 7.33 -5.09
N GLY A 56 11.50 7.99 -5.89
CA GLY A 56 11.69 8.10 -7.34
C GLY A 56 12.95 8.87 -7.74
N SER A 57 13.38 9.85 -6.93
CA SER A 57 14.58 10.65 -7.16
C SER A 57 15.82 10.21 -6.38
N ASP A 58 15.78 9.03 -5.73
CA ASP A 58 16.85 8.52 -4.86
C ASP A 58 17.26 9.49 -3.73
N ASP A 59 16.31 10.30 -3.23
CA ASP A 59 16.52 11.20 -2.09
C ASP A 59 16.45 10.42 -0.77
N LYS A 60 17.57 9.76 -0.45
CA LYS A 60 17.71 8.91 0.73
C LYS A 60 17.49 9.70 2.02
N ALA A 61 17.94 10.96 2.08
CA ALA A 61 17.83 11.80 3.27
C ALA A 61 16.37 12.13 3.58
N THR A 62 15.58 12.50 2.57
CA THR A 62 14.15 12.76 2.75
C THR A 62 13.41 11.50 3.18
N VAL A 63 13.64 10.35 2.51
CA VAL A 63 12.99 9.09 2.90
C VAL A 63 13.35 8.71 4.35
N ALA A 64 14.63 8.82 4.72
CA ALA A 64 15.08 8.50 6.07
C ALA A 64 14.43 9.39 7.15
N ALA A 65 14.15 10.66 6.82
CA ALA A 65 13.45 11.59 7.70
C ALA A 65 11.93 11.35 7.78
N MET A 66 11.36 10.48 6.93
CA MET A 66 9.94 10.12 6.94
C MET A 66 9.63 8.88 7.77
N VAL A 67 10.64 8.20 8.31
CA VAL A 67 10.52 6.96 9.09
C VAL A 67 10.25 7.26 10.56
N ASP A 68 9.41 6.43 11.18
CA ASP A 68 9.27 6.35 12.63
C ASP A 68 10.32 5.38 13.19
N TYR A 69 11.27 5.89 13.97
CA TYR A 69 12.33 5.06 14.55
C TYR A 69 12.08 4.76 16.02
N PRO A 70 12.54 3.60 16.53
CA PRO A 70 13.06 2.47 15.77
C PRO A 70 11.94 1.67 15.09
N PHE A 71 12.22 1.03 13.95
CA PHE A 71 11.26 0.12 13.31
C PHE A 71 11.88 -1.22 12.92
N GLN A 72 11.02 -2.19 12.56
CA GLN A 72 11.44 -3.48 12.03
C GLN A 72 11.25 -3.49 10.51
N ALA A 73 12.36 -3.61 9.78
CA ALA A 73 12.33 -3.91 8.35
C ALA A 73 12.36 -5.44 8.14
N ARG A 74 11.76 -5.94 7.06
CA ARG A 74 12.05 -7.28 6.54
C ARG A 74 12.92 -7.18 5.31
N ILE A 75 14.14 -7.71 5.38
CA ILE A 75 15.09 -7.73 4.28
C ILE A 75 15.37 -9.18 3.94
N LYS A 76 15.12 -9.60 2.68
CA LYS A 76 15.32 -10.99 2.24
C LYS A 76 14.70 -12.03 3.19
N GLY A 77 13.47 -11.76 3.65
CA GLY A 77 12.72 -12.61 4.57
C GLY A 77 13.16 -12.58 6.04
N LYS A 78 14.15 -11.77 6.43
CA LYS A 78 14.63 -11.65 7.81
C LYS A 78 14.21 -10.32 8.43
N ALA A 79 13.75 -10.37 9.69
CA ALA A 79 13.48 -9.15 10.46
C ALA A 79 14.80 -8.50 10.89
N VAL A 80 14.96 -7.21 10.59
CA VAL A 80 16.12 -6.40 10.93
C VAL A 80 15.63 -5.14 11.66
N LYS A 81 16.11 -4.92 12.88
CA LYS A 81 15.80 -3.70 13.65
C LYS A 81 16.67 -2.56 13.16
N ILE A 82 16.03 -1.50 12.67
CA ILE A 82 16.69 -0.24 12.30
C ILE A 82 16.44 0.76 13.42
N LYS A 83 17.51 1.16 14.10
CA LYS A 83 17.42 1.91 15.36
C LYS A 83 17.20 3.40 15.15
N ASP A 84 17.79 3.96 14.12
CA ASP A 84 17.84 5.39 13.87
C ASP A 84 18.07 5.71 12.40
N GLN A 85 18.02 7.00 12.08
CA GLN A 85 18.23 7.54 10.75
C GLN A 85 19.62 7.24 10.19
N LYS A 86 20.66 7.20 11.03
CA LYS A 86 22.03 6.93 10.59
C LYS A 86 22.17 5.50 10.11
N GLN A 87 21.62 4.55 10.87
CA GLN A 87 21.58 3.15 10.47
C GLN A 87 20.76 2.97 9.19
N PHE A 88 19.58 3.60 9.10
CA PHE A 88 18.75 3.53 7.90
C PHE A 88 19.48 4.01 6.64
N LEU A 89 20.21 5.13 6.73
CA LEU A 89 20.99 5.65 5.59
C LEU A 89 22.14 4.71 5.22
N THR A 90 22.78 4.07 6.20
CA THR A 90 23.85 3.08 5.97
C THR A 90 23.30 1.84 5.25
N ASP A 91 22.11 1.39 5.65
CA ASP A 91 21.46 0.18 5.13
C ASP A 91 20.47 0.47 3.99
N TYR A 92 20.40 1.71 3.50
CA TYR A 92 19.32 2.18 2.62
C TYR A 92 19.08 1.28 1.42
N ASP A 93 20.16 0.92 0.69
CA ASP A 93 20.04 0.12 -0.53
C ASP A 93 19.66 -1.35 -0.25
N GLN A 94 19.80 -1.80 1.01
CA GLN A 94 19.31 -3.10 1.47
C GLN A 94 17.84 -3.05 1.92
N ILE A 95 17.36 -1.87 2.34
CA ILE A 95 15.99 -1.65 2.81
C ILE A 95 15.07 -1.25 1.65
N ILE A 96 15.48 -0.26 0.85
CA ILE A 96 14.77 0.24 -0.34
C ILE A 96 15.36 -0.46 -1.56
N THR A 97 15.06 -1.75 -1.68
CA THR A 97 15.49 -2.56 -2.83
C THR A 97 14.80 -2.11 -4.12
N GLN A 98 15.21 -2.67 -5.26
CA GLN A 98 14.53 -2.43 -6.53
C GLN A 98 13.05 -2.82 -6.50
N LYS A 99 12.69 -3.86 -5.72
CA LYS A 99 11.30 -4.27 -5.53
C LYS A 99 10.51 -3.19 -4.78
N VAL A 100 11.01 -2.73 -3.63
CA VAL A 100 10.38 -1.68 -2.83
C VAL A 100 10.27 -0.37 -3.62
N LYS A 101 11.36 0.06 -4.28
CA LYS A 101 11.36 1.25 -5.16
C LYS A 101 10.33 1.11 -6.29
N GLY A 102 10.25 -0.07 -6.90
CA GLY A 102 9.27 -0.38 -7.93
C GLY A 102 7.83 -0.29 -7.44
N ALA A 103 7.52 -0.83 -6.26
CA ALA A 103 6.20 -0.74 -5.63
C ALA A 103 5.80 0.73 -5.42
N VAL A 104 6.67 1.53 -4.81
CA VAL A 104 6.42 2.96 -4.54
C VAL A 104 6.21 3.77 -5.82
N THR A 105 7.10 3.61 -6.80
CA THR A 105 7.05 4.42 -8.03
C THR A 105 5.88 4.06 -8.94
N LYS A 106 5.41 2.81 -8.93
CA LYS A 106 4.24 2.36 -9.70
C LYS A 106 2.91 2.65 -9.01
N GLN A 107 2.87 2.64 -7.68
CA GLN A 107 1.65 2.89 -6.90
C GLN A 107 0.99 4.22 -7.30
N THR A 108 -0.33 4.25 -7.45
CA THR A 108 -1.09 5.51 -7.58
C THR A 108 -1.85 5.77 -6.29
N TYR A 109 -2.21 7.03 -6.03
CA TYR A 109 -2.99 7.40 -4.86
C TYR A 109 -4.34 6.68 -4.81
N ALA A 110 -5.03 6.65 -5.95
CA ALA A 110 -6.35 6.04 -6.10
C ALA A 110 -6.34 4.52 -5.89
N THR A 111 -5.17 3.87 -5.92
CA THR A 111 -5.02 2.42 -5.70
C THR A 111 -4.41 2.08 -4.34
N LEU A 112 -4.31 3.04 -3.41
CA LEU A 112 -3.77 2.79 -2.07
C LEU A 112 -4.71 1.89 -1.27
N PHE A 113 -4.13 0.87 -0.65
CA PHE A 113 -4.84 0.06 0.33
C PHE A 113 -4.68 0.68 1.71
N ALA A 114 -5.76 0.70 2.50
CA ALA A 114 -5.72 1.19 3.87
C ALA A 114 -6.64 0.37 4.78
N ASN A 115 -6.18 0.14 6.01
CA ASN A 115 -6.95 -0.47 7.08
C ASN A 115 -6.54 0.13 8.44
N TRP A 116 -7.00 -0.45 9.55
CA TRP A 116 -6.69 0.04 10.90
C TRP A 116 -5.18 0.07 11.25
N GLN A 117 -4.32 -0.65 10.52
CA GLN A 117 -2.87 -0.67 10.73
C GLN A 117 -2.16 0.50 10.02
N GLY A 118 -2.82 1.16 9.08
CA GLY A 118 -2.25 2.24 8.27
C GLY A 118 -2.56 2.07 6.78
N VAL A 119 -1.74 2.74 5.98
CA VAL A 119 -1.81 2.72 4.52
C VAL A 119 -0.64 1.90 3.97
N SER A 120 -0.92 1.02 3.02
CA SER A 120 0.02 0.13 2.37
C SER A 120 0.30 0.57 0.93
N ILE A 121 1.58 0.46 0.52
CA ILE A 121 2.04 0.59 -0.85
C ILE A 121 2.43 -0.80 -1.37
N GLY A 122 2.05 -1.10 -2.61
CA GLY A 122 2.25 -2.41 -3.21
C GLY A 122 1.47 -3.50 -2.48
N ASP A 123 2.08 -4.67 -2.36
CA ASP A 123 1.53 -5.84 -1.67
C ASP A 123 1.91 -5.85 -0.16
N GLY A 124 2.30 -4.69 0.38
CA GLY A 124 2.77 -4.53 1.75
C GLY A 124 4.23 -4.14 1.89
N GLU A 125 4.89 -3.73 0.79
CA GLU A 125 6.30 -3.34 0.80
C GLU A 125 6.56 -2.12 1.71
N ILE A 126 5.64 -1.16 1.79
CA ILE A 126 5.73 -0.04 2.73
C ILE A 126 4.40 0.15 3.43
N TRP A 127 4.46 0.33 4.75
CA TRP A 127 3.35 0.78 5.56
C TRP A 127 3.65 2.14 6.17
N PHE A 128 2.65 3.02 6.19
CA PHE A 128 2.73 4.31 6.86
C PHE A 128 1.43 4.65 7.59
N SER A 129 1.56 5.33 8.73
CA SER A 129 0.42 5.73 9.56
C SER A 129 0.72 6.98 10.37
N GLY A 130 -0.31 7.59 10.95
CA GLY A 130 -0.21 8.70 11.88
C GLY A 130 0.39 8.25 13.22
N ILE A 131 1.48 8.89 13.63
CA ILE A 131 2.15 8.64 14.91
C ILE A 131 1.84 9.79 15.86
N CYS A 132 1.26 9.45 17.02
CA CYS A 132 0.97 10.41 18.09
C CYS A 132 2.27 10.98 18.66
N SER A 133 2.36 12.30 18.81
CA SER A 133 3.51 12.94 19.46
C SER A 133 3.58 12.69 20.97
N ASN A 134 2.45 12.30 21.58
CA ASN A 134 2.31 11.96 23.00
C ASN A 134 1.03 11.13 23.23
N GLU A 135 0.84 10.67 24.47
CA GLU A 135 -0.30 9.84 24.89
C GLU A 135 -1.67 10.51 24.65
N ALA A 136 -1.75 11.83 24.75
CA ALA A 136 -2.99 12.56 24.50
C ALA A 136 -3.39 12.59 23.01
N CYS A 137 -2.47 12.24 22.11
CA CYS A 137 -2.65 12.09 20.67
C CYS A 137 -3.45 13.21 19.98
N LYS A 138 -3.29 14.46 20.44
CA LYS A 138 -3.95 15.62 19.83
C LYS A 138 -3.38 15.98 18.46
N GLN A 139 -2.16 15.54 18.19
CA GLN A 139 -1.45 15.77 16.95
C GLN A 139 -0.76 14.48 16.52
N GLN A 140 -0.90 14.15 15.25
CA GLN A 140 -0.22 13.03 14.62
C GLN A 140 0.67 13.52 13.49
N THR A 141 1.80 12.84 13.29
CA THR A 141 2.62 13.00 12.09
C THR A 141 2.63 11.68 11.34
N VAL A 142 2.31 11.70 10.05
CA VAL A 142 2.38 10.48 9.23
C VAL A 142 3.85 10.09 9.04
N ARG A 143 4.17 8.82 9.30
CA ARG A 143 5.51 8.24 9.21
C ARG A 143 5.47 6.85 8.59
N ILE A 144 6.58 6.42 7.99
CA ILE A 144 6.80 5.01 7.62
C ILE A 144 6.95 4.20 8.90
N THR A 145 6.16 3.13 9.04
CA THR A 145 6.14 2.25 10.21
C THR A 145 6.68 0.86 9.92
N ALA A 146 6.65 0.42 8.65
CA ALA A 146 7.25 -0.84 8.23
C ALA A 146 7.74 -0.77 6.78
N ILE A 147 8.79 -1.54 6.48
CA ILE A 147 9.29 -1.77 5.11
C ILE A 147 9.58 -3.27 4.97
N ASN A 148 9.07 -3.88 3.90
CA ASN A 148 9.20 -5.29 3.60
C ASN A 148 9.73 -5.47 2.16
N ASP A 149 10.87 -6.14 2.02
CA ASP A 149 11.41 -6.65 0.75
C ASP A 149 10.92 -8.08 0.47
#